data_AF-A0A1F6D2X6-F1
#
_entry.id   AF-A0A1F6D2X6-F1
#
_cell.length_a   1.000
_cell.length_b   1.000
_cell.length_c   1.000
_cell.angle_alpha   90.00
_cell.angle_beta   90.00
_cell.angle_gamma   90.00
#
_symmetry.space_group_name_H-M   'P 1'
#
loop_
_entity.id
_entity.type
_entity.pdbx_description
1 polymer ?
#
loop_
_entity_poly.entity_id
_entity_poly.type
_entity_poly.pdbx_seq_one_letter_code
_entity_poly.pdbx_strand_id
1 'polypeptide(L)' 'MLANVLFWGLTLGIIGKVLLGVTVIAVHLKIVKEHKIDGVVLKEMRRERNLAIVGIIFMIVGYILEVLYYQSYGFF' A
#
# COMPACT_ATOMS: atom_id res chain seq x y z
N MET A 1 17.66 -22.42 -0.30
CA MET A 1 17.14 -22.07 -1.64
C MET A 1 15.71 -21.51 -1.60
N LEU A 2 14.76 -22.14 -0.89
CA LEU A 2 13.38 -21.64 -0.74
C LEU A 2 13.26 -20.30 0.01
N ALA A 3 14.12 -20.06 1.00
CA ALA A 3 14.12 -18.80 1.77
C ALA A 3 14.36 -17.55 0.90
N ASN A 4 15.23 -17.65 -0.11
CA ASN A 4 15.48 -16.57 -1.07
C ASN A 4 14.24 -16.29 -1.93
N VAL A 5 13.54 -17.33 -2.38
CA VAL A 5 12.32 -17.19 -3.20
C VAL A 5 11.20 -16.54 -2.38
N LEU A 6 11.07 -16.90 -1.11
CA LEU A 6 10.07 -16.33 -0.21
C LEU A 6 10.33 -14.85 0.09
N PHE A 7 11.59 -14.47 0.37
CA PHE A 7 11.98 -13.07 0.58
C PHE A 7 11.67 -12.18 -0.63
N TRP A 8 12.07 -12.63 -1.83
CA TRP A 8 11.78 -11.90 -3.06
C TRP A 8 10.28 -11.85 -3.36
N GLY A 9 9.55 -12.93 -3.11
CA GLY A 9 8.09 -12.99 -3.25
C GLY A 9 7.35 -12.01 -2.35
N LEU A 10 7.76 -11.89 -1.08
CA LEU A 10 7.18 -10.95 -0.12
C LEU A 10 7.53 -9.49 -0.49
N THR A 11 8.78 -9.23 -0.83
CA THR A 11 9.24 -7.90 -1.27
C THR A 11 8.47 -7.42 -2.50
N LEU A 12 8.38 -8.26 -3.54
CA LEU A 12 7.61 -7.96 -4.74
C LEU A 12 6.12 -7.83 -4.45
N GLY A 13 5.59 -8.62 -3.52
CA GLY A 13 4.20 -8.56 -3.08
C GLY A 13 3.85 -7.21 -2.45
N ILE A 14 4.70 -6.66 -1.57
CA ILE A 14 4.49 -5.32 -1.01
C ILE A 14 4.64 -4.23 -2.06
N ILE A 15 5.65 -4.30 -2.93
CA ILE A 15 5.83 -3.33 -4.02
C ILE A 15 4.56 -3.26 -4.89
N GLY A 16 3.99 -4.42 -5.26
CA GLY A 16 2.74 -4.48 -6.03
C GLY A 16 1.54 -3.88 -5.29
N LYS A 17 1.40 -4.16 -4.00
CA LYS A 17 0.31 -3.61 -3.17
C LYS A 17 0.43 -2.09 -2.99
N VAL A 18 1.65 -1.58 -2.80
CA VAL A 18 1.92 -0.13 -2.71
C VAL A 18 1.63 0.56 -4.03
N LEU A 19 2.05 -0.02 -5.16
CA LEU A 19 1.72 0.48 -6.50
C LEU A 19 0.21 0.60 -6.70
N LEU A 20 -0.56 -0.45 -6.37
CA LEU A 20 -2.03 -0.42 -6.42
C LEU A 20 -2.61 0.73 -5.58
N GLY A 21 -2.16 0.87 -4.33
CA GLY A 21 -2.60 1.94 -3.45
C GLY A 21 -2.29 3.34 -4.01
N VAL A 22 -1.08 3.54 -4.54
CA VAL A 22 -0.66 4.80 -5.15
C VAL A 22 -1.48 5.10 -6.41
N THR A 23 -1.72 4.11 -7.28
CA THR A 23 -2.52 4.28 -8.50
C THR A 23 -3.95 4.70 -8.16
N VAL A 24 -4.58 4.06 -7.16
CA VAL A 24 -5.93 4.44 -6.70
C VAL A 24 -5.95 5.89 -6.19
N ILE A 25 -4.96 6.28 -5.39
CA ILE A 25 -4.84 7.66 -4.88
C ILE A 25 -4.60 8.65 -6.03
N ALA A 26 -3.76 8.32 -7.00
CA ALA A 26 -3.46 9.19 -8.14
C ALA A 26 -4.70 9.47 -9.01
N VAL A 27 -5.53 8.44 -9.26
CA VAL A 27 -6.80 8.60 -9.96
C VAL A 27 -7.75 9.51 -9.17
N HIS A 28 -7.85 9.30 -7.85
CA HIS A 28 -8.68 10.16 -7.00
C HIS A 28 -8.22 11.62 -7.03
N LEU A 29 -6.91 11.88 -6.96
CA LEU A 29 -6.36 13.23 -7.03
C LEU A 29 -6.65 13.91 -8.37
N LYS A 30 -6.59 13.17 -9.48
CA LYS A 30 -6.93 13.70 -10.81
C LYS A 30 -8.40 14.08 -10.90
N ILE A 31 -9.29 13.23 -10.38
CA ILE A 31 -10.74 13.44 -10.36
C ILE A 31 -11.12 14.67 -9.51
N VAL A 32 -10.52 14.82 -8.33
CA VAL A 32 -10.73 16.00 -7.46
C VAL A 32 -10.34 17.30 -8.19
N LYS A 33 -9.28 17.27 -9.01
CA LYS A 33 -8.77 18.44 -9.72
C LYS A 33 -9.65 18.89 -10.89
N GLU A 34 -10.48 18.00 -11.45
CA GLU A 34 -11.38 18.33 -12.55
C GLU A 34 -12.61 19.18 -12.13
N HIS A 35 -12.79 19.44 -10.82
CA HIS A 35 -13.70 20.43 -10.21
C HIS A 35 -15.19 20.39 -10.64
N LYS A 36 -15.60 19.42 -11.46
CA LYS A 36 -17.00 19.15 -11.87
C LYS A 36 -17.79 18.29 -10.88
N ILE A 37 -17.20 17.95 -9.74
CA ILE A 37 -17.76 16.99 -8.79
C ILE A 37 -18.31 17.69 -7.54
N ASP A 38 -19.48 17.23 -7.11
CA ASP A 38 -20.22 17.74 -5.95
C ASP A 38 -19.39 17.67 -4.65
N GLY A 39 -19.58 18.66 -3.77
CA GLY A 39 -18.81 18.80 -2.52
C GLY A 39 -18.99 17.64 -1.54
N VAL A 40 -20.15 16.97 -1.59
CA VAL A 40 -20.42 15.74 -0.82
C VAL A 40 -19.50 14.61 -1.28
N VAL A 41 -19.37 14.41 -2.59
CA VAL A 41 -18.50 13.38 -3.18
C VAL A 41 -17.04 13.67 -2.86
N LEU A 42 -16.60 14.93 -2.90
CA LEU A 42 -15.24 15.32 -2.50
C LEU A 42 -14.93 15.01 -1.02
N LYS A 43 -15.93 15.06 -0.14
CA LYS A 43 -15.77 14.71 1.28
C LYS A 43 -15.63 13.20 1.47
N GLU A 44 -16.46 12.40 0.80
CA GLU A 44 -16.36 10.94 0.83
C GLU A 44 -15.05 10.44 0.21
N MET A 45 -14.62 11.02 -0.93
CA MET A 45 -13.35 10.69 -1.57
C MET A 45 -12.13 10.97 -0.66
N ARG A 46 -12.18 12.02 0.18
CA ARG A 46 -11.13 12.27 1.18
C ARG A 46 -11.10 11.19 2.26
N ARG A 47 -12.26 10.70 2.68
CA ARG A 47 -12.37 9.61 3.66
C ARG A 47 -11.78 8.32 3.10
N GLU A 48 -12.10 7.99 1.85
CA GLU A 48 -11.56 6.83 1.14
C GLU A 48 -10.04 6.93 0.93
N ARG A 49 -9.53 8.11 0.56
CA ARG A 49 -8.08 8.34 0.46
C ARG A 49 -7.36 8.09 1.80
N ASN A 50 -7.93 8.53 2.91
CA ASN A 50 -7.34 8.30 4.23
C ASN A 50 -7.33 6.81 4.58
N LEU A 51 -8.39 6.06 4.24
CA LEU A 51 -8.41 4.60 4.41
C LEU A 51 -7.35 3.91 3.55
N ALA A 52 -7.16 4.35 2.30
CA ALA A 52 -6.12 3.83 1.43
C ALA A 52 -4.71 4.07 2.01
N ILE A 53 -4.46 5.25 2.57
CA ILE A 53 -3.19 5.58 3.24
C ILE A 53 -2.96 4.67 4.45
N VAL A 54 -3.98 4.46 5.30
CA VAL A 54 -3.90 3.53 6.44
C VAL A 54 -3.58 2.11 5.97
N GLY A 55 -4.22 1.65 4.89
CA GLY A 55 -3.91 0.36 4.28
C GLY A 55 -2.46 0.24 3.82
N ILE A 56 -1.91 1.27 3.19
CA ILE A 56 -0.50 1.33 2.78
C ILE A 56 0.42 1.26 4.01
N ILE A 57 0.11 1.97 5.09
CA ILE A 57 0.89 1.92 6.33
C ILE A 57 0.90 0.50 6.90
N PHE A 58 -0.25 -0.17 6.98
CA PHE A 58 -0.35 -1.55 7.45
C PHE A 58 0.47 -2.52 6.59
N MET A 59 0.49 -2.32 5.27
CA MET A 59 1.32 -3.14 4.38
C MET A 59 2.82 -2.96 4.66
N ILE A 60 3.28 -1.72 4.88
CA ILE A 60 4.67 -1.42 5.19
C ILE A 60 5.06 -2.04 6.54
N VAL A 61 4.22 -1.87 7.57
CA VAL A 61 4.46 -2.45 8.89
C VAL A 61 4.50 -3.98 8.83
N GLY A 62 3.57 -4.60 8.09
CA GLY A 62 3.56 -6.05 7.88
C GLY A 62 4.86 -6.57 7.26
N TYR A 63 5.40 -5.88 6.26
CA TYR A 63 6.68 -6.24 5.65
C TYR A 63 7.83 -6.17 6.66
N ILE A 64 7.91 -5.10 7.45
CA ILE A 64 8.96 -4.95 8.46
C ILE A 64 8.90 -6.12 9.47
N LEU A 65 7.68 -6.47 9.92
CA LEU A 65 7.49 -7.60 10.83
C LEU A 65 7.92 -8.93 10.21
N GLU A 66 7.60 -9.16 8.93
CA GLU A 66 8.04 -10.36 8.21
C GLU A 66 9.57 -10.42 8.07
N VAL A 67 10.21 -9.31 7.69
CA VAL A 67 11.68 -9.24 7.57
C VAL A 67 12.35 -9.52 8.92
N LEU A 68 11.87 -8.89 10.00
CA LEU A 68 12.38 -9.13 11.35
C LEU A 68 12.18 -10.59 11.79
N TYR A 69 11.04 -11.18 11.46
CA TYR A 69 10.78 -12.59 11.70
C TYR A 69 11.80 -13.46 10.98
N TYR A 70 11.97 -13.33 9.66
CA TYR A 70 12.94 -14.16 8.93
C TYR A 70 14.39 -13.96 9.37
N GLN A 71 14.76 -12.74 9.75
CA GLN A 71 16.08 -12.45 10.31
C GLN A 71 16.30 -13.16 11.67
N SER A 72 15.27 -13.22 12.51
CA SER A 72 15.31 -13.92 13.80
C SER A 72 15.47 -15.44 13.67
N TYR A 73 15.02 -16.04 12.57
CA TYR A 73 15.19 -17.48 12.30
C TYR A 73 16.53 -17.82 11.64
N GLY A 74 17.43 -16.84 11.44
CA GLY A 74 18.76 -17.08 10.86
C GLY A 74 18.72 -17.50 9.38
N PHE A 75 17.66 -17.13 8.66
CA PHE A 75 17.54 -17.42 7.22
C PHE A 75 18.39 -16.50 6.33
N PHE A 76 19.09 -15.53 6.93
CA PHE A 76 20.08 -14.63 6.31
C PHE A 76 21.30 -14.45 7.21
#